data_AF-K1T152-F1
#
_entry.id   AF-K1T152-F1
#
_cell.length_a   1.000
_cell.length_b   1.000
_cell.length_c   1.000
_cell.angle_alpha   90.00
_cell.angle_beta   90.00
_cell.angle_gamma   90.00
#
_symmetry.space_group_name_H-M   'P 1'
#
loop_
_entity.id
_entity.type
_entity.pdbx_description
1 polymer ?
#
loop_
_entity_poly.entity_id
_entity_poly.type
_entity_poly.pdbx_seq_one_letter_code
_entity_poly.pdbx_strand_id
1 'polypeptide(L)' 'ATKPEIREAVEKLFDVKVKDVNTMNVRGQKRRYGNNEGYTSSWKKAIVTLTEDSKTIEFFDNMM' A
#
# COMPACT_ATOMS: atom_id res chain seq x y z
N ALA A 1 -11.84 -0.12 -1.36
CA ALA A 1 -10.65 -0.28 -0.49
C ALA A 1 -10.89 0.41 0.86
N THR A 2 -11.70 -0.26 1.68
CA THR A 2 -11.81 -0.07 3.13
C THR A 2 -10.72 -0.88 3.84
N LYS A 3 -10.48 -0.64 5.14
CA LYS A 3 -9.43 -1.35 5.90
C LYS A 3 -9.65 -2.87 5.99
N PRO A 4 -10.87 -3.39 6.24
CA PRO A 4 -11.12 -4.83 6.30
C PRO A 4 -10.82 -5.54 4.98
N GLU A 5 -11.23 -4.95 3.85
CA GLU A 5 -10.95 -5.48 2.51
C GLU A 5 -9.44 -5.63 2.26
N ILE A 6 -8.65 -4.62 2.65
CA ILE A 6 -7.19 -4.64 2.45
C ILE A 6 -6.55 -5.73 3.33
N ARG A 7 -7.01 -5.88 4.59
CA ARG A 7 -6.52 -6.92 5.48
C ARG A 7 -6.73 -8.30 4.86
N GLU A 8 -7.97 -8.63 4.48
CA GLU A 8 -8.27 -9.94 3.91
C GLU A 8 -7.51 -10.22 2.61
N ALA A 9 -7.37 -9.22 1.74
CA ALA A 9 -6.65 -9.39 0.48
C ALA A 9 -5.16 -9.70 0.71
N VAL A 10 -4.53 -9.03 1.67
CA VAL A 10 -3.11 -9.25 2.01
C VAL A 10 -2.92 -10.61 2.66
N GLU A 11 -3.79 -10.99 3.60
CA GLU A 11 -3.74 -12.31 4.25
C GLU A 11 -3.92 -13.45 3.22
N LYS A 12 -4.84 -13.30 2.27
CA LYS A 12 -5.10 -14.32 1.23
C LYS A 12 -3.97 -14.44 0.21
N LEU A 13 -3.38 -13.31 -0.22
CA LEU A 13 -2.36 -13.30 -1.28
C LEU A 13 -0.98 -13.74 -0.77
N PHE A 14 -0.65 -13.40 0.47
CA PHE A 14 0.68 -13.61 1.02
C PHE A 14 0.71 -14.65 2.14
N ASP A 15 -0.44 -15.22 2.55
CA ASP A 15 -0.57 -16.22 3.63
C ASP A 15 0.10 -15.77 4.94
N VAL A 16 0.00 -14.47 5.24
CA VAL A 16 0.55 -13.82 6.44
C VAL A 16 -0.57 -13.39 7.39
N LYS A 17 -0.23 -13.19 8.66
CA LYS A 17 -1.16 -12.62 9.66
C LYS A 17 -0.92 -11.13 9.83
N VAL A 18 -1.98 -10.33 9.66
CA VAL A 18 -1.91 -8.87 9.73
C VAL A 18 -2.39 -8.38 11.10
N LYS A 19 -1.55 -7.59 11.78
CA LYS A 19 -1.88 -6.95 13.06
C LYS A 19 -2.76 -5.72 12.86
N ASP A 20 -2.30 -4.76 12.06
CA ASP A 20 -3.03 -3.50 11.82
C ASP A 20 -2.84 -2.98 10.39
N VAL A 21 -3.82 -2.19 9.94
CA VAL A 21 -3.83 -1.52 8.63
C VAL A 21 -4.12 -0.04 8.81
N ASN A 22 -3.17 0.80 8.38
CA ASN A 22 -3.30 2.25 8.37
C ASN A 22 -3.40 2.71 6.92
N THR A 23 -4.43 3.49 6.60
CA THR A 23 -4.66 3.99 5.25
C THR A 23 -4.56 5.51 5.22
N MET A 24 -4.00 6.05 4.14
CA MET A 24 -3.94 7.48 3.88
C MET A 24 -4.23 7.76 2.40
N ASN A 25 -4.94 8.85 2.13
CA ASN A 25 -5.17 9.32 0.77
C ASN A 25 -4.05 10.29 0.39
N VAL A 26 -3.20 9.89 -0.55
CA VAL A 26 -2.12 10.70 -1.10
C VAL A 26 -2.68 11.45 -2.29
N ARG A 27 -2.78 12.78 -2.16
CA ARG A 27 -3.22 13.64 -3.25
C ARG A 27 -2.15 13.69 -4.33
N GLY A 28 -2.61 13.72 -5.58
CA GLY A 28 -1.75 13.95 -6.72
C GLY A 28 -0.97 15.27 -6.58
N GLN A 29 0.29 15.27 -7.00
CA GLN A 29 1.10 16.47 -7.02
C GLN A 29 0.87 17.23 -8.32
N LYS A 30 0.82 18.56 -8.25
CA LYS A 30 0.80 19.39 -9.46
C LYS A 30 2.11 19.16 -10.22
N ARG A 31 2.01 18.77 -11.49
CA ARG A 31 3.14 18.55 -12.39
C ARG A 31 2.86 19.26 -13.71
N ARG A 32 3.94 19.71 -14.34
CA ARG A 32 3.88 20.39 -15.63
C ARG A 32 4.69 19.61 -16.63
N TYR A 33 4.12 19.42 -17.82
CA TYR A 33 4.80 18.85 -18.97
C TYR A 33 4.67 19.82 -20.14
N GLY A 34 5.72 20.61 -20.37
CA GLY A 34 5.74 21.66 -21.40
C GLY A 34 4.67 22.74 -21.16
N ASN A 35 3.72 22.89 -22.08
CA ASN A 35 2.60 23.82 -21.95
C ASN A 35 1.41 23.27 -21.13
N ASN A 36 1.38 21.96 -20.84
CA ASN A 36 0.27 21.36 -20.13
C ASN A 36 0.58 21.27 -18.63
N GLU A 37 -0.30 21.82 -17.80
CA GLU A 37 -0.27 21.66 -16.35
C GLU A 37 -1.38 20.71 -15.91
N GLY A 38 -1.03 19.77 -15.03
CA GLY A 38 -1.98 18.79 -14.51
C GLY A 38 -1.57 18.31 -13.13
N TYR A 39 -2.28 17.31 -12.63
CA TYR A 39 -1.95 16.61 -11.38
C TYR A 39 -1.61 15.16 -11.70
N THR A 40 -0.70 14.57 -10.94
CA THR A 40 -0.54 13.12 -10.95
C THR A 40 -1.80 12.46 -10.41
N SER A 41 -1.99 11.17 -10.70
CA SER A 41 -3.09 10.42 -10.09
C SER A 41 -3.00 10.48 -8.56
N SER A 42 -4.15 10.72 -7.92
CA SER A 42 -4.27 10.53 -6.48
C SER A 42 -4.37 9.03 -6.20
N TRP A 43 -3.77 8.59 -5.11
CA TRP A 43 -3.74 7.18 -4.75
C TRP A 43 -3.94 6.99 -3.26
N LYS A 44 -4.41 5.82 -2.88
CA LYS A 44 -4.55 5.43 -1.48
C LYS A 44 -3.35 4.58 -1.10
N LYS A 45 -2.57 5.06 -0.11
CA LYS A 45 -1.48 4.29 0.48
C LYS A 45 -2.02 3.52 1.68
N ALA A 46 -1.67 2.24 1.76
CA ALA A 46 -1.92 1.40 2.91
C ALA A 46 -0.58 0.97 3.50
N ILE A 47 -0.41 1.18 4.81
CA ILE A 47 0.71 0.69 5.60
C ILE A 47 0.15 -0.46 6.42
N VAL A 48 0.73 -1.64 6.25
CA VAL A 48 0.27 -2.89 6.86
C VAL A 48 1.33 -3.35 7.85
N THR A 49 0.92 -3.56 9.10
CA THR A 49 1.78 -4.08 10.15
C THR A 49 1.53 -5.58 10.30
N LEU A 50 2.56 -6.40 10.11
CA LEU A 50 2.50 -7.84 10.29
C LEU A 50 2.75 -8.23 11.76
N THR A 51 2.36 -9.45 12.15
CA THR A 51 2.70 -10.00 13.47
C THR A 51 4.14 -10.53 13.47
N GLU A 52 4.82 -10.47 14.62
CA GLU A 52 6.21 -10.93 14.80
C GLU A 52 6.40 -12.41 14.44
N ASP A 53 5.35 -13.22 14.60
CA ASP A 53 5.36 -14.66 14.28
C ASP A 53 5.09 -14.98 12.79
N SER A 54 4.86 -13.97 11.95
CA SER A 54 4.50 -14.18 10.54
C SER A 54 5.74 -14.29 9.65
N LYS A 55 5.65 -15.12 8.60
CA LYS A 55 6.70 -15.24 7.59
C LYS A 55 6.98 -13.88 6.95
N THR A 56 8.26 -13.53 6.83
CA THR A 56 8.72 -12.39 6.04
C THR A 56 8.26 -12.58 4.60
N ILE A 57 7.69 -11.53 4.01
CA ILE A 57 7.22 -11.60 2.63
C ILE A 57 8.44 -11.60 1.70
N GLU A 58 8.80 -12.76 1.17
CA GLU A 58 9.99 -12.99 0.30
C GLU A 58 10.05 -12.05 -0.91
N PHE A 59 8.89 -11.58 -1.37
CA PHE A 59 8.78 -10.61 -2.46
C PHE A 59 9.43 -9.25 -2.15
N PHE A 60 9.41 -8.80 -0.89
CA PHE A 60 9.98 -7.51 -0.50
C PHE A 60 11.47 -7.60 -0.12
N ASP A 61 11.96 -8.77 0.26
CA ASP A 61 13.36 -8.97 0.65
C ASP A 61 14.31 -8.92 -0.56
N ASN A 62 13.85 -9.34 -1.74
CA ASN A 62 14.61 -9.27 -3.00
C ASN A 62 14.64 -7.88 -3.65
N MET A 63 13.99 -6.88 -3.06
CA MET A 63 13.87 -5.52 -3.63
C MET A 63 14.68 -4.47 -2.87
N MET A 64 15.45 -4.88 -1.85
CA MET A 64 16.43 -4.04 -1.16
C MET A 64 17.83 -4.17 -1.75
#